data_AF-A0A3D0VAD3-F1
#
_entry.id   AF-A0A3D0VAD3-F1
#
_cell.length_a   1.000
_cell.length_b   1.000
_cell.length_c   1.000
_cell.angle_alpha   90.00
_cell.angle_beta   90.00
_cell.angle_gamma   90.00
#
_symmetry.space_group_name_H-M   'P 1'
#
loop_
_entity.id
_entity.type
_entity.pdbx_description
1 polymer ?
#
loop_
_entity_poly.entity_id
_entity_poly.type
_entity_poly.pdbx_seq_one_letter_code
_entity_poly.pdbx_strand_id
1 'polypeptide(L)'
;MFASMPKVLSQSGIDFAVQTVETTDAYVLIRLRSTEMKPGSHHASAVSPAIVSEWLTLSDAHGASTPMVQSSSASGLFLGIVDVAYSLSDGLDLSSPLTLSSANARLTFQI
;
A
#
# COMPACT_ATOMS: atom_id res chain seq x y z
N MET A 1 -9.17 -16.06 -6.58
CA MET A 1 -8.24 -15.35 -5.67
C MET A 1 -6.83 -15.70 -6.09
N PHE A 2 -6.09 -14.72 -6.60
CA PHE A 2 -4.68 -14.87 -6.97
C PHE A 2 -3.86 -13.96 -6.06
N ALA A 3 -2.81 -14.50 -5.46
CA ALA A 3 -1.83 -13.74 -4.69
C ALA A 3 -0.50 -13.85 -5.43
N SER A 4 0.08 -12.72 -5.85
CA SER A 4 1.41 -12.67 -6.42
C SER A 4 2.38 -11.96 -5.49
N MET A 5 3.67 -12.28 -5.64
CA MET A 5 4.76 -11.51 -5.04
C MET A 5 5.18 -10.43 -6.04
N PRO A 6 4.86 -9.16 -5.79
CA PRO A 6 5.11 -8.12 -6.76
C PRO A 6 6.60 -7.81 -6.87
N LYS A 7 7.04 -7.51 -8.09
CA LYS A 7 8.38 -7.01 -8.37
C LYS A 7 8.41 -5.49 -8.22
N VAL A 8 9.16 -4.99 -7.24
CA VAL A 8 9.39 -3.54 -7.09
C VAL A 8 10.29 -3.05 -8.23
N LEU A 9 9.86 -1.98 -8.90
CA LEU A 9 10.58 -1.35 -10.00
C LEU A 9 11.33 -0.09 -9.55
N SER A 10 10.71 0.70 -8.68
CA SER A 10 11.31 1.91 -8.12
C SER A 10 10.61 2.32 -6.83
N GLN A 11 11.33 2.98 -5.93
CA GLN A 11 10.80 3.49 -4.67
C GLN A 11 11.52 4.78 -4.24
N SER A 12 10.79 5.69 -3.61
CA SER A 12 11.33 6.91 -3.01
C SER A 12 10.45 7.37 -1.84
N GLY A 13 11.05 8.08 -0.87
CA GLY A 13 10.34 8.58 0.31
C GLY A 13 10.36 7.57 1.45
N ILE A 14 9.22 7.42 2.15
CA ILE A 14 9.05 6.46 3.26
C ILE A 14 9.42 5.04 2.80
N ASP A 15 10.12 4.29 3.65
CA ASP A 15 10.50 2.91 3.33
C ASP A 15 9.37 1.91 3.64
N PHE A 16 8.89 1.22 2.59
CA PHE A 16 7.93 0.13 2.70
C PHE A 16 8.05 -0.81 1.49
N ALA A 17 7.69 -2.08 1.70
CA ALA A 17 7.64 -3.10 0.67
C ALA A 17 6.19 -3.54 0.42
N VAL A 18 5.87 -3.89 -0.83
CA VAL A 18 4.64 -4.60 -1.14
C VAL A 18 4.91 -6.10 -0.96
N GLN A 19 4.19 -6.77 -0.05
CA GLN A 19 4.38 -8.18 0.24
C GLN A 19 3.50 -9.06 -0.65
N THR A 20 2.22 -8.71 -0.77
CA THR A 20 1.24 -9.45 -1.55
C THR A 20 0.24 -8.50 -2.17
N VAL A 21 -0.21 -8.85 -3.36
CA VAL A 21 -1.36 -8.22 -4.01
C VAL A 21 -2.41 -9.29 -4.21
N GLU A 22 -3.62 -9.03 -3.74
CA GLU A 22 -4.78 -9.88 -3.92
C GLU A 22 -5.85 -9.12 -4.70
N THR A 23 -6.38 -9.76 -5.74
CA THR A 23 -7.44 -9.20 -6.56
C THR A 23 -8.74 -9.99 -6.38
N THR A 24 -9.82 -9.25 -6.16
CA THR A 24 -11.21 -9.71 -6.15
C THR A 24 -11.95 -9.08 -7.32
N ASP A 25 -13.25 -9.37 -7.46
CA ASP A 25 -14.06 -8.79 -8.55
C ASP A 25 -14.26 -7.26 -8.40
N ALA A 26 -14.20 -6.73 -7.18
CA ALA A 26 -14.50 -5.32 -6.89
C ALA A 26 -13.31 -4.52 -6.33
N TYR A 27 -12.32 -5.21 -5.76
CA TYR A 27 -11.21 -4.57 -5.05
C TYR A 27 -9.87 -5.21 -5.37
N VAL A 28 -8.83 -4.39 -5.30
CA VAL A 28 -7.45 -4.84 -5.10
C VAL A 28 -7.03 -4.54 -3.68
N LEU A 29 -6.52 -5.58 -3.01
CA LEU A 29 -6.03 -5.58 -1.65
C LEU A 29 -4.51 -5.69 -1.72
N ILE A 30 -3.81 -4.76 -1.07
CA ILE A 30 -2.36 -4.71 -1.11
C ILE A 30 -1.85 -4.76 0.32
N ARG A 31 -1.05 -5.78 0.62
CA ARG A 31 -0.33 -5.89 1.89
C ARG A 31 1.02 -5.21 1.76
N LEU A 32 1.25 -4.26 2.66
CA LEU A 32 2.49 -3.51 2.78
C LEU A 32 3.22 -3.93 4.05
N ARG A 33 4.56 -3.85 4.01
CA ARG A 33 5.43 -3.96 5.18
C ARG A 33 6.27 -2.72 5.27
N SER A 34 6.09 -1.93 6.31
CA SER A 34 6.98 -0.81 6.61
C SER A 34 7.91 -1.16 7.77
N THR A 35 9.18 -0.84 7.59
CA THR A 35 10.25 -0.93 8.59
C THR A 35 10.36 0.38 9.37
N GLU A 36 9.94 1.49 8.76
CA GLU A 36 9.90 2.81 9.37
C GLU A 36 8.70 2.94 10.30
N MET A 37 8.96 3.33 11.55
CA MET A 37 7.95 3.46 12.59
C MET A 37 7.88 4.91 13.07
N LYS A 38 6.67 5.41 13.28
CA LYS A 38 6.41 6.74 13.86
C LYS A 38 5.82 6.59 15.26
N PRO A 39 6.10 7.52 16.19
CA PRO A 39 5.40 7.59 17.46
C PRO A 39 3.89 7.74 17.26
N GLY A 40 3.11 7.01 18.03
CA GLY A 40 1.66 7.10 18.05
C GLY A 40 1.19 8.42 18.68
N SER A 41 0.04 8.92 18.22
CA SER A 41 -0.51 10.22 18.64
C SER A 41 -0.98 10.28 20.09
N HIS A 42 -1.34 9.14 20.69
CA HIS A 42 -2.02 9.10 22.01
C HIS A 42 -1.16 8.61 23.18
N HIS A 43 -0.10 7.85 22.91
CA HIS A 43 0.79 7.34 23.96
C HIS A 43 2.24 7.41 23.47
N ALA A 44 3.12 7.97 24.30
CA ALA A 44 4.54 8.15 23.98
C ALA A 44 5.30 6.83 23.70
N SER A 45 4.75 5.69 24.15
CA SER A 45 5.28 4.35 23.89
C SER A 45 4.61 3.63 22.72
N ALA A 46 3.49 4.15 22.20
CA ALA A 46 2.86 3.57 21.03
C ALA A 46 3.69 3.91 19.80
N VAL A 47 3.86 2.94 18.90
CA VAL A 47 4.49 3.12 17.60
C VAL A 47 3.58 2.55 16.53
N SER A 48 3.54 3.19 15.37
CA SER A 48 2.77 2.75 14.21
C SER A 48 3.64 2.78 12.95
N PRO A 49 3.37 1.92 11.96
CA PRO A 49 4.10 1.95 10.69
C PRO A 49 3.96 3.33 10.04
N ALA A 50 5.05 3.96 9.59
CA ALA A 50 5.04 5.32 9.05
C ALA A 50 4.08 5.48 7.86
N ILE A 51 3.90 4.41 7.09
CA ILE A 51 3.02 4.37 5.91
C ILE A 51 1.53 4.39 6.27
N VAL A 52 1.14 4.04 7.50
CA VAL A 52 -0.29 3.97 7.89
C VAL A 52 -0.95 5.36 7.94
N SER A 53 -0.15 6.42 8.15
CA SER A 53 -0.62 7.80 8.18
C SER A 53 -0.74 8.44 6.80
N GLU A 54 -0.33 7.72 5.74
CA GLU A 54 -0.32 8.24 4.38
C GLU A 54 -1.64 7.94 3.67
N TRP A 55 -2.17 8.95 2.98
CA TRP A 55 -3.31 8.79 2.07
C TRP A 55 -2.81 8.30 0.72
N LEU A 56 -2.49 7.01 0.64
CA LEU A 56 -1.95 6.42 -0.58
C LEU A 56 -2.99 6.39 -1.70
N THR A 57 -2.60 6.83 -2.89
CA THR A 57 -3.33 6.68 -4.14
C THR A 57 -2.68 5.57 -4.96
N LEU A 58 -3.49 4.70 -5.55
CA LEU A 58 -3.03 3.67 -6.48
C LEU A 58 -3.28 4.17 -7.91
N SER A 59 -2.25 4.15 -8.76
CA SER A 59 -2.37 4.51 -10.17
C SER A 59 -1.70 3.50 -11.08
N ASP A 60 -2.17 3.38 -12.32
CA ASP A 60 -1.55 2.56 -13.36
C ASP A 60 -0.67 3.39 -14.32
N ALA A 61 -0.07 2.71 -15.30
CA ALA A 61 0.78 3.37 -16.30
C ALA A 61 -0.01 4.19 -17.35
N HIS A 62 -1.33 3.98 -17.43
CA HIS A 62 -2.23 4.62 -18.40
C HIS A 62 -2.90 5.89 -17.83
N GLY A 63 -2.65 6.20 -16.55
CA GLY A 63 -3.14 7.40 -15.88
C GLY A 63 -4.45 7.19 -15.11
N ALA A 64 -4.99 5.97 -15.05
CA ALA A 64 -6.08 5.68 -14.15
C ALA A 64 -5.56 5.70 -12.71
N SER A 65 -6.35 6.26 -11.80
CA SER A 65 -5.97 6.38 -10.39
C SER A 65 -7.20 6.28 -9.50
N THR A 66 -7.04 5.65 -8.35
CA THR A 66 -8.10 5.50 -7.36
C THR A 66 -7.53 5.74 -5.95
N PRO A 67 -8.24 6.51 -5.10
CA PRO A 67 -7.82 6.71 -3.73
C PRO A 67 -8.00 5.42 -2.92
N MET A 68 -7.21 5.28 -1.85
CA MET A 68 -7.40 4.21 -0.87
C MET A 68 -8.79 4.32 -0.24
N VAL A 69 -9.54 3.22 -0.26
CA VAL A 69 -10.88 3.16 0.35
C VAL A 69 -10.82 2.68 1.80
N GLN A 70 -9.81 1.87 2.14
CA GLN A 70 -9.62 1.36 3.48
C GLN A 70 -8.14 1.11 3.76
N SER A 71 -7.75 1.33 5.01
CA SER A 71 -6.44 0.97 5.56
C SER A 71 -6.64 0.27 6.90
N SER A 72 -5.82 -0.74 7.18
CA SER A 72 -5.71 -1.36 8.49
C SER A 72 -4.26 -1.68 8.79
N SER A 73 -3.87 -1.60 10.06
CA SER A 73 -2.51 -1.95 10.49
C SER A 73 -2.55 -3.03 11.56
N ALA A 74 -1.61 -3.95 11.47
CA ALA A 74 -1.48 -5.04 12.43
C ALA A 74 -0.66 -4.60 13.65
N SER A 75 -0.84 -5.33 14.76
CA SER A 75 -0.16 -5.10 16.03
C SER A 75 0.58 -6.36 16.52
N GLY A 76 1.33 -6.24 17.62
CA GLY A 76 2.07 -7.36 18.21
C GLY A 76 3.17 -7.91 17.28
N LEU A 77 3.22 -9.23 17.10
CA LEU A 77 4.22 -9.90 16.25
C LEU A 77 4.14 -9.49 14.77
N PHE A 78 3.01 -8.94 14.35
CA PHE A 78 2.76 -8.50 12.98
C PHE A 78 2.89 -6.98 12.80
N LEU A 79 3.38 -6.27 13.82
CA LEU A 79 3.68 -4.84 13.71
C LEU A 79 4.55 -4.55 12.48
N GLY A 80 4.19 -3.48 11.76
CA GLY A 80 4.79 -3.14 10.47
C GLY A 80 3.96 -3.57 9.26
N ILE A 81 2.98 -4.47 9.42
CA ILE A 81 2.05 -4.85 8.35
C ILE A 81 0.91 -3.83 8.26
N VAL A 82 0.66 -3.36 7.03
CA VAL A 82 -0.46 -2.48 6.69
C VAL A 82 -1.18 -3.05 5.48
N ASP A 83 -2.46 -3.35 5.63
CA ASP A 83 -3.32 -3.80 4.52
C ASP A 83 -4.14 -2.61 4.02
N VAL A 84 -4.05 -2.33 2.72
CA VAL A 84 -4.76 -1.24 2.05
C VAL A 84 -5.65 -1.80 0.94
N ALA A 85 -6.80 -1.17 0.71
CA ALA A 85 -7.76 -1.57 -0.31
C ALA A 85 -8.08 -0.42 -1.27
N TYR A 86 -8.31 -0.78 -2.53
CA TYR A 86 -8.65 0.14 -3.63
C TYR A 86 -9.78 -0.45 -4.47
N SER A 87 -10.69 0.42 -4.94
CA SER A 87 -11.78 0.01 -5.82
C SER A 87 -11.28 -0.25 -7.24
N LEU A 88 -11.81 -1.29 -7.89
CA LEU A 88 -11.57 -1.54 -9.32
C LEU A 88 -12.61 -0.87 -10.23
N SER A 89 -13.61 -0.19 -9.66
CA SER A 89 -14.64 0.53 -10.42
C SER A 89 -14.08 1.56 -11.39
N ASP A 90 -12.89 2.08 -11.11
CA ASP A 90 -12.29 3.20 -11.83
C ASP A 90 -11.44 2.73 -13.03
N GLY A 91 -11.46 1.43 -13.35
CA GLY A 91 -10.86 0.88 -14.57
C GLY A 91 -9.34 0.74 -14.52
N LEU A 92 -8.77 0.55 -13.33
CA LEU A 92 -7.33 0.30 -13.16
C LEU A 92 -6.84 -0.90 -13.99
N ASP A 93 -5.80 -0.68 -14.79
CA ASP A 93 -5.12 -1.75 -15.51
C ASP A 93 -4.04 -2.42 -14.64
N LEU A 94 -4.42 -3.54 -14.02
CA LEU A 94 -3.54 -4.37 -13.19
C LEU A 94 -2.46 -5.13 -13.98
N SER A 95 -2.53 -5.17 -15.32
CA SER A 95 -1.50 -5.80 -16.16
C SER A 95 -0.28 -4.90 -16.39
N SER A 96 -0.46 -3.60 -16.18
CA SER A 96 0.61 -2.60 -16.25
C SER A 96 1.27 -2.37 -14.88
N PRO A 97 2.48 -1.77 -14.83
CA PRO A 97 3.06 -1.36 -13.56
C PRO A 97 2.14 -0.43 -12.77
N LEU A 98 1.96 -0.74 -11.50
CA LEU A 98 1.15 0.01 -10.56
C LEU A 98 2.03 0.88 -9.68
N THR A 99 1.53 2.05 -9.31
CA THR A 99 2.21 2.99 -8.43
C THR A 99 1.35 3.33 -7.22
N LEU A 100 1.89 3.07 -6.03
CA LEU A 100 1.39 3.63 -4.78
C LEU A 100 2.07 4.97 -4.54
N SER A 101 1.30 6.02 -4.28
CA SER A 101 1.85 7.35 -4.05
C SER A 101 1.11 8.15 -2.99
N SER A 102 1.85 8.94 -2.22
CA SER A 102 1.34 9.98 -1.33
C SER A 102 2.23 11.23 -1.47
N ALA A 103 2.02 12.23 -0.62
CA ALA A 103 2.92 13.38 -0.53
C ALA A 103 4.36 12.99 -0.13
N ASN A 104 4.54 11.92 0.62
CA ASN A 104 5.83 11.55 1.23
C ASN A 104 6.39 10.21 0.76
N ALA A 105 5.68 9.49 -0.10
CA ALA A 105 6.04 8.14 -0.50
C ALA A 105 5.64 7.87 -1.94
N ARG A 106 6.47 7.13 -2.67
CA ARG A 106 6.15 6.61 -4.00
C ARG A 106 6.81 5.26 -4.20
N LEU A 107 6.05 4.27 -4.62
CA LEU A 107 6.53 2.94 -4.95
C LEU A 107 5.83 2.44 -6.22
N THR A 108 6.60 2.07 -7.22
CA THR A 108 6.10 1.45 -8.45
C THR A 108 6.49 -0.03 -8.47
N PHE A 109 5.54 -0.89 -8.77
CA PHE A 109 5.69 -2.35 -8.76
C PHE A 109 4.89 -2.99 -9.89
N GLN A 110 5.17 -4.27 -10.16
CA GLN A 110 4.43 -5.08 -11.12
C GLN A 110 3.99 -6.39 -10.45
N ILE A 111 2.74 -6.80 -10.73
CA ILE A 111 2.07 -8.00 -10.18
C ILE A 111 2.53 -9.27 -10.91
#